data_AF-A0A9P4KGE4-F1
#
_entry.id   AF-A0A9P4KGE4-F1
#
_cell.length_a   1.000
_cell.length_b   1.000
_cell.length_c   1.000
_cell.angle_alpha   90.00
_cell.angle_beta   90.00
_cell.angle_gamma   90.00
#
_symmetry.space_group_name_H-M   'P 1'
#
loop_
_entity.id
_entity.type
_entity.pdbx_description
1 polymer ?
#
loop_
_entity_poly.entity_id
_entity_poly.type
_entity_poly.pdbx_seq_one_letter_code
_entity_poly.pdbx_strand_id
1 'polypeptide(L)'
;MATAAAGPTLMTIPLELRHAIFEQTTVSEKEPKKMFRYWFEKKELAQLAAAHNNPGVMVAHNSEDDTDNEGEAEEEDEDLDDAEVEDDDAEVEDEEHMDREEGDEDLEDGDGDSNTQNVATMTATATQTAPRTPVLYTHRKWRHIPNFIRITHCPPPLELLLTSKDLSREARDWFYDVAILKIDATASFAHTSFFEESLNDIADAAFSPVESIRRVEVKFVWDTAWLRASDAIEEIYQAMCRQRAWCVSAILQRAPSLKELKIIWHDSAQDGAATAFKADIFENFWGLFANIAVEEHYLSDGETPHSNTPAGKQRLEFEEILASGRDYF
;
A
#
# COMPACT_ATOMS: atom_id res chain seq x y z
N MET A 1 -35.15 -15.93 -48.26
CA MET A 1 -34.68 -15.96 -46.86
C MET A 1 -33.50 -15.00 -46.77
N ALA A 2 -33.69 -13.83 -46.14
CA ALA A 2 -32.60 -12.89 -45.93
C ALA A 2 -31.76 -13.39 -44.76
N THR A 3 -30.51 -13.76 -45.01
CA THR A 3 -29.49 -13.92 -43.98
C THR A 3 -29.31 -12.55 -43.32
N ALA A 4 -29.77 -12.40 -42.08
CA ALA A 4 -29.42 -11.24 -41.27
C ALA A 4 -27.89 -11.16 -41.23
N ALA A 5 -27.31 -10.14 -41.86
CA ALA A 5 -25.90 -9.85 -41.73
C ALA A 5 -25.66 -9.57 -40.24
N ALA A 6 -24.99 -10.50 -39.56
CA ALA A 6 -24.58 -10.30 -38.18
C ALA A 6 -23.79 -8.98 -38.15
N GLY A 7 -24.27 -8.01 -37.37
CA GLY A 7 -23.56 -6.75 -37.18
C GLY A 7 -22.13 -7.03 -36.69
N PRO A 8 -21.18 -6.11 -36.94
CA PRO A 8 -19.81 -6.27 -36.48
C PRO A 8 -19.82 -6.51 -34.97
N THR A 9 -19.36 -7.69 -34.54
CA THR A 9 -19.19 -8.00 -33.12
C THR A 9 -17.80 -7.54 -32.70
N LEU A 10 -17.61 -7.30 -31.39
CA LEU A 10 -16.31 -6.88 -30.88
C LEU A 10 -15.19 -7.88 -31.27
N MET A 11 -15.49 -9.17 -31.41
CA MET A 11 -14.51 -10.17 -31.84
C MET A 11 -14.12 -10.08 -33.33
N THR A 12 -14.84 -9.31 -34.16
CA THR A 12 -14.57 -9.15 -35.60
C THR A 12 -13.65 -7.98 -35.94
N ILE A 13 -13.39 -7.08 -34.99
CA ILE A 13 -12.41 -5.99 -35.18
C ILE A 13 -10.98 -6.47 -34.88
N PRO A 14 -9.93 -5.89 -35.49
CA PRO A 14 -8.52 -6.21 -35.23
C PRO A 14 -8.14 -6.20 -33.74
N LEU A 15 -7.17 -7.04 -33.36
CA LEU A 15 -6.74 -7.21 -31.97
C LEU A 15 -6.24 -5.91 -31.36
N GLU A 16 -5.49 -5.12 -32.13
CA GLU A 16 -4.90 -3.85 -31.72
C GLU A 16 -5.99 -2.84 -31.32
N LEU A 17 -7.09 -2.80 -32.07
CA LEU A 17 -8.24 -1.95 -31.75
C LEU A 17 -8.98 -2.45 -30.51
N ARG A 18 -9.01 -3.77 -30.26
CA ARG A 18 -9.59 -4.32 -29.03
C ARG A 18 -8.76 -3.99 -27.82
N HIS A 19 -7.44 -4.06 -27.91
CA HIS A 19 -6.53 -3.66 -26.84
C HIS A 19 -6.69 -2.17 -26.49
N ALA A 20 -6.81 -1.30 -27.50
CA ALA A 20 -7.10 0.11 -27.27
C ALA A 20 -8.47 0.34 -26.58
N ILE A 21 -9.48 -0.47 -26.92
CA ILE A 21 -10.77 -0.44 -26.21
C ILE A 21 -10.60 -0.92 -24.77
N PHE A 22 -9.85 -2.00 -24.53
CA PHE A 22 -9.61 -2.51 -23.17
C PHE A 22 -8.96 -1.44 -22.31
N GLU A 23 -7.89 -0.82 -22.80
CA GLU A 23 -7.19 0.29 -22.15
C GLU A 23 -8.17 1.39 -21.73
N GLN A 24 -8.99 1.88 -22.65
CA GLN A 24 -9.99 2.91 -22.37
C GLN A 24 -11.07 2.44 -21.37
N THR A 25 -11.53 1.19 -21.46
CA THR A 25 -12.54 0.65 -20.54
C THR A 25 -12.01 0.36 -19.15
N THR A 26 -10.69 0.23 -18.99
CA THR A 26 -10.07 0.02 -17.69
C THR A 26 -9.86 1.32 -16.91
N VAL A 27 -10.06 2.48 -17.54
CA VAL A 27 -10.10 3.77 -16.83
C VAL A 27 -11.28 3.74 -15.85
N SER A 28 -10.96 3.68 -14.56
CA SER A 28 -11.94 3.66 -13.47
C SER A 28 -11.88 4.98 -12.70
N GLU A 29 -12.98 5.34 -12.02
CA GLU A 29 -12.97 6.40 -11.01
C GLU A 29 -11.98 6.09 -9.87
N LYS A 30 -11.66 4.81 -9.66
CA LYS A 30 -10.67 4.36 -8.68
C LYS A 30 -9.28 4.36 -9.30
N GLU A 31 -8.35 5.03 -8.62
CA GLU A 31 -6.94 5.01 -9.01
C GLU A 31 -6.35 3.60 -8.91
N PRO A 32 -5.59 3.13 -9.92
CA PRO A 32 -4.93 1.83 -9.88
C PRO A 32 -4.06 1.64 -8.63
N LYS A 33 -3.40 2.71 -8.15
CA LYS A 33 -2.55 2.68 -6.96
C LYS A 33 -3.30 2.33 -5.68
N LYS A 34 -4.61 2.61 -5.59
CA LYS A 34 -5.45 2.38 -4.41
C LYS A 34 -6.25 1.07 -4.50
N MET A 35 -6.10 0.29 -5.58
CA MET A 35 -6.90 -0.93 -5.82
C MET A 35 -6.77 -1.97 -4.70
N PHE A 36 -5.55 -2.25 -4.23
CA PHE A 36 -5.35 -3.21 -3.13
C PHE A 36 -5.92 -2.69 -1.81
N ARG A 37 -5.74 -1.39 -1.51
CA ARG A 37 -6.38 -0.75 -0.33
C ARG A 37 -7.88 -0.96 -0.34
N TYR A 38 -8.56 -0.65 -1.46
CA TYR A 38 -10.00 -0.86 -1.57
C TYR A 38 -10.41 -2.32 -1.42
N TRP A 39 -9.60 -3.26 -1.90
CA TRP A 39 -9.86 -4.69 -1.74
C TRP A 39 -9.80 -5.10 -0.26
N PHE A 40 -8.76 -4.67 0.48
CA PHE A 40 -8.63 -4.93 1.91
C PHE A 40 -9.75 -4.29 2.73
N GLU A 41 -10.05 -3.01 2.48
CA GLU A 41 -11.14 -2.28 3.13
C GLU A 41 -12.48 -3.00 2.93
N LYS A 42 -12.76 -3.47 1.71
CA LYS A 42 -13.97 -4.24 1.41
C LYS A 42 -13.98 -5.59 2.13
N LYS A 43 -12.84 -6.29 2.21
CA LYS A 43 -12.70 -7.56 2.94
C LYS A 43 -12.99 -7.36 4.43
N GLU A 44 -12.44 -6.32 5.05
CA GLU A 44 -12.66 -5.99 6.46
C GLU A 44 -14.13 -5.60 6.74
N LEU A 45 -14.72 -4.74 5.91
CA LEU A 45 -16.13 -4.34 6.06
C LEU A 45 -17.07 -5.54 5.98
N ALA A 46 -16.79 -6.50 5.09
CA ALA A 46 -17.58 -7.74 5.01
C ALA A 46 -17.46 -8.58 6.28
N GLN A 47 -16.27 -8.66 6.89
CA GLN A 47 -16.04 -9.37 8.15
C GLN A 47 -16.75 -8.68 9.32
N LEU A 48 -16.64 -7.35 9.42
CA LEU A 48 -17.32 -6.55 10.45
C LEU A 48 -18.85 -6.66 10.32
N ALA A 49 -19.39 -6.57 9.10
CA ALA A 49 -20.82 -6.72 8.85
C ALA A 49 -21.33 -8.12 9.24
N ALA A 50 -20.56 -9.17 8.94
CA ALA A 50 -20.89 -10.55 9.32
C ALA A 50 -20.90 -10.74 10.85
N ALA A 51 -19.97 -10.09 11.57
CA ALA A 51 -19.92 -10.14 13.03
C ALA A 51 -21.11 -9.43 13.70
N HIS A 52 -21.63 -8.35 13.10
CA HIS A 52 -22.70 -7.55 13.68
C HIS A 52 -24.12 -8.11 13.52
N ASN A 53 -24.34 -9.10 12.65
CA ASN A 53 -25.60 -9.84 12.48
C ASN A 53 -26.89 -8.98 12.39
N ASN A 54 -26.77 -7.71 11.97
CA ASN A 54 -27.84 -6.72 12.00
C ASN A 54 -28.06 -6.11 10.62
N PRO A 55 -29.28 -6.19 10.03
CA PRO A 55 -29.56 -5.69 8.68
C PRO A 55 -29.61 -4.16 8.56
N GLY A 56 -29.34 -3.43 9.65
CA GLY A 56 -29.41 -1.98 9.71
C GLY A 56 -28.10 -1.24 9.50
N VAL A 57 -26.94 -1.91 9.48
CA VAL A 57 -25.59 -1.30 9.52
C VAL A 57 -25.31 -0.41 8.31
N MET A 58 -24.83 0.81 8.55
CA MET A 58 -24.33 1.71 7.50
C MET A 58 -22.81 1.58 7.39
N VAL A 59 -22.30 1.49 6.17
CA VAL A 59 -20.86 1.44 5.88
C VAL A 59 -20.41 2.85 5.53
N ALA A 60 -19.45 3.39 6.26
CA ALA A 60 -18.76 4.62 5.89
C ALA A 60 -17.36 4.29 5.37
N HIS A 61 -17.00 4.86 4.22
CA HIS A 61 -15.62 4.86 3.75
C HIS A 61 -14.92 6.05 4.41
N ASN A 62 -13.71 5.86 4.95
CA ASN A 62 -12.87 6.96 5.41
C ASN A 62 -12.49 7.82 4.20
N SER A 63 -13.25 8.88 3.94
CA SER A 63 -13.07 9.78 2.79
C SER A 63 -12.08 10.92 3.08
N GLU A 64 -11.48 10.97 4.27
CA GLU A 64 -10.75 12.16 4.75
C GLU A 64 -9.47 11.73 5.48
N ASP A 65 -8.37 11.59 4.73
CA ASP A 65 -6.99 11.94 5.15
C ASP A 65 -5.92 11.69 4.05
N ASP A 66 -6.28 11.77 2.76
CA ASP A 66 -5.28 11.65 1.68
C ASP A 66 -4.69 13.05 1.40
N THR A 67 -4.01 13.66 2.38
CA THR A 67 -2.87 14.55 2.04
C THR A 67 -1.72 13.65 1.62
N ASP A 68 -1.87 13.03 0.44
CA ASP A 68 -0.78 12.41 -0.30
C ASP A 68 0.16 13.57 -0.69
N ASN A 69 1.10 13.93 0.20
CA ASN A 69 2.26 14.76 -0.15
C ASN A 69 3.24 13.91 -0.98
N GLU A 70 2.74 13.39 -2.09
CA GLU A 70 3.51 12.82 -3.17
C GLU A 70 3.79 13.96 -4.14
N GLY A 71 4.82 14.77 -3.84
CA GLY A 71 5.51 15.52 -4.89
C GLY A 71 6.00 14.51 -5.93
N GLU A 72 5.23 14.36 -7.00
CA GLU A 72 5.71 13.77 -8.25
C GLU A 72 6.83 14.68 -8.74
N ALA A 73 8.07 14.22 -8.57
CA ALA A 73 9.19 14.80 -9.32
C ALA A 73 8.99 14.37 -10.77
N GLU A 74 8.34 15.25 -11.55
CA GLU A 74 8.52 15.24 -13.00
C GLU A 74 10.01 15.50 -13.26
N GLU A 75 10.65 14.59 -14.00
CA GLU A 75 12.01 14.78 -14.50
C GLU A 75 11.97 15.93 -15.53
N GLU A 76 12.22 17.15 -15.07
CA GLU A 76 12.60 18.27 -15.95
C GLU A 76 14.13 18.31 -16.06
N ASP A 77 14.62 17.80 -17.19
CA ASP A 77 15.91 18.19 -17.78
C ASP A 77 15.89 19.71 -18.01
N GLU A 78 16.52 20.49 -17.14
CA GLU A 78 16.98 21.84 -17.48
C GLU A 78 18.42 22.09 -17.00
N ASP A 79 19.35 22.01 -17.95
CA ASP A 79 20.64 22.70 -17.94
C ASP A 79 20.44 24.18 -17.59
N LEU A 80 20.90 24.66 -16.43
CA LEU A 80 21.31 26.06 -16.28
C LEU A 80 22.44 26.26 -15.25
N ASP A 81 23.43 26.99 -15.75
CA ASP A 81 24.67 27.45 -15.14
C ASP A 81 24.50 28.29 -13.86
N ASP A 82 25.49 28.12 -12.98
CA ASP A 82 26.26 29.19 -12.30
C ASP A 82 25.50 30.38 -11.68
N ALA A 83 25.32 30.35 -10.36
CA ALA A 83 25.42 31.54 -9.51
C ALA A 83 25.64 31.17 -8.04
N GLU A 84 26.85 31.43 -7.55
CA GLU A 84 27.18 31.48 -6.13
C GLU A 84 26.37 32.52 -5.36
N VAL A 85 25.87 32.16 -4.17
CA VAL A 85 25.65 33.12 -3.07
C VAL A 85 25.93 32.44 -1.72
N GLU A 86 26.85 33.04 -0.97
CA GLU A 86 27.25 32.75 0.42
C GLU A 86 26.21 33.20 1.46
N ASP A 87 26.25 32.55 2.64
CA ASP A 87 25.89 32.97 4.01
C ASP A 87 24.51 33.59 4.32
N ASP A 88 23.79 33.06 5.32
CA ASP A 88 23.93 33.53 6.72
C ASP A 88 23.10 32.69 7.73
N ASP A 89 23.63 32.63 8.95
CA ASP A 89 23.09 32.02 10.19
C ASP A 89 21.70 32.55 10.62
N ALA A 90 20.91 31.71 11.33
CA ALA A 90 20.30 32.06 12.64
C ALA A 90 19.30 31.01 13.18
N GLU A 91 19.75 30.38 14.27
CA GLU A 91 19.07 30.10 15.55
C GLU A 91 17.64 29.51 15.65
N VAL A 92 17.62 28.51 16.54
CA VAL A 92 16.54 27.72 17.11
C VAL A 92 15.80 28.51 18.17
N GLU A 93 14.47 28.43 18.25
CA GLU A 93 13.78 28.51 19.54
C GLU A 93 12.47 27.70 19.55
N ASP A 94 12.32 27.05 20.69
CA ASP A 94 11.41 26.00 21.16
C ASP A 94 10.05 26.61 21.57
N GLU A 95 8.93 25.86 21.47
CA GLU A 95 7.82 26.02 22.42
C GLU A 95 6.82 24.85 22.38
N GLU A 96 6.53 24.40 23.59
CA GLU A 96 5.88 23.16 24.03
C GLU A 96 4.36 23.13 23.80
N HIS A 97 3.78 21.93 23.65
CA HIS A 97 2.39 21.70 24.10
C HIS A 97 2.22 20.27 24.64
N MET A 98 2.25 20.14 25.96
CA MET A 98 1.69 19.00 26.67
C MET A 98 0.18 19.21 26.84
N ASP A 99 -0.62 18.17 26.64
CA ASP A 99 -1.89 18.04 27.36
C ASP A 99 -2.12 16.57 27.74
N ARG A 100 -2.15 16.36 29.06
CA ARG A 100 -2.27 15.09 29.76
C ARG A 100 -3.45 15.28 30.71
N GLU A 101 -4.54 14.55 30.49
CA GLU A 101 -5.56 14.36 31.52
C GLU A 101 -5.66 12.87 31.87
N GLU A 102 -5.13 12.56 33.06
CA GLU A 102 -5.43 11.39 33.89
C GLU A 102 -6.69 11.67 34.73
N GLY A 103 -7.36 10.59 35.15
CA GLY A 103 -8.32 10.58 36.27
C GLY A 103 -9.73 10.19 35.83
N ASP A 104 -10.42 9.22 36.42
CA ASP A 104 -10.34 8.75 37.79
C ASP A 104 -11.00 7.36 37.92
N GLU A 105 -10.48 6.58 38.86
CA GLU A 105 -10.94 5.26 39.30
C GLU A 105 -12.11 5.42 40.30
N ASP A 106 -13.03 4.44 40.38
CA ASP A 106 -13.52 3.92 41.68
C ASP A 106 -14.54 2.78 41.52
N LEU A 107 -14.05 1.56 41.83
CA LEU A 107 -14.51 0.60 42.85
C LEU A 107 -16.00 0.23 43.04
N GLU A 108 -16.23 -1.08 42.81
CA GLU A 108 -16.82 -2.09 43.72
C GLU A 108 -18.23 -1.97 44.34
N ASP A 109 -19.06 -2.95 43.92
CA ASP A 109 -19.72 -3.99 44.75
C ASP A 109 -21.06 -3.72 45.48
N GLY A 110 -21.89 -4.76 45.50
CA GLY A 110 -22.73 -5.07 46.67
C GLY A 110 -24.24 -4.76 46.62
N ASP A 111 -25.00 -5.85 46.48
CA ASP A 111 -26.29 -6.16 47.12
C ASP A 111 -27.63 -5.72 46.51
N GLY A 112 -28.51 -6.72 46.40
CA GLY A 112 -29.93 -6.58 46.10
C GLY A 112 -30.79 -6.72 47.36
N ASP A 113 -32.03 -6.24 47.29
CA ASP A 113 -33.25 -7.00 47.62
C ASP A 113 -34.52 -6.13 47.46
N SER A 114 -35.57 -6.78 46.95
CA SER A 114 -37.02 -6.58 47.17
C SER A 114 -37.72 -5.20 47.07
N ASN A 115 -38.41 -5.05 45.93
CA ASN A 115 -39.88 -4.96 45.81
C ASN A 115 -40.67 -4.03 46.77
N THR A 116 -41.21 -2.91 46.28
CA THR A 116 -42.60 -2.48 46.61
C THR A 116 -43.20 -1.56 45.53
N GLN A 117 -44.43 -1.88 45.12
CA GLN A 117 -45.30 -1.13 44.21
C GLN A 117 -45.79 0.21 44.81
N ASN A 118 -45.91 1.28 44.01
CA ASN A 118 -47.20 1.85 43.57
C ASN A 118 -47.10 3.28 42.97
N VAL A 119 -47.68 3.39 41.76
CA VAL A 119 -48.57 4.46 41.24
C VAL A 119 -48.06 5.90 41.25
N ALA A 120 -47.74 6.43 40.06
CA ALA A 120 -48.53 7.49 39.44
C ALA A 120 -48.07 7.75 37.99
N THR A 121 -49.04 7.59 37.09
CA THR A 121 -48.98 7.87 35.66
C THR A 121 -48.66 9.35 35.39
N MET A 122 -47.50 9.62 34.81
CA MET A 122 -47.34 10.76 33.90
C MET A 122 -46.77 10.24 32.59
N THR A 123 -47.64 10.19 31.59
CA THR A 123 -47.31 9.97 30.18
C THR A 123 -46.43 11.10 29.69
N ALA A 124 -45.11 10.94 29.84
CA ALA A 124 -44.15 11.62 28.99
C ALA A 124 -44.08 10.81 27.68
N THR A 125 -44.55 11.40 26.60
CA THR A 125 -44.30 10.92 25.25
C THR A 125 -42.80 11.04 25.01
N ALA A 126 -42.06 10.00 25.38
CA ALA A 126 -40.68 9.85 24.96
C ALA A 126 -40.71 9.72 23.44
N THR A 127 -40.35 10.78 22.72
CA THR A 127 -39.84 10.64 21.36
C THR A 127 -38.65 9.72 21.45
N GLN A 128 -38.91 8.43 21.18
CA GLN A 128 -37.89 7.41 21.04
C GLN A 128 -37.07 7.83 19.82
N THR A 129 -35.93 8.50 20.06
CA THR A 129 -34.92 8.69 19.02
C THR A 129 -34.63 7.30 18.47
N ALA A 130 -34.90 7.11 17.17
CA ALA A 130 -34.64 5.85 16.50
C ALA A 130 -33.22 5.38 16.86
N PRO A 131 -33.01 4.09 17.16
CA PRO A 131 -31.69 3.58 17.50
C PRO A 131 -30.73 3.98 16.37
N ARG A 132 -29.67 4.72 16.73
CA ARG A 132 -28.64 5.11 15.76
C ARG A 132 -28.05 3.84 15.19
N THR A 133 -28.26 3.64 13.89
CA THR A 133 -27.58 2.59 13.15
C THR A 133 -26.08 2.68 13.42
N PRO A 134 -25.41 1.60 13.86
CA PRO A 134 -23.96 1.60 13.98
C PRO A 134 -23.34 1.80 12.59
N VAL A 135 -22.40 2.74 12.50
CA VAL A 135 -21.61 2.99 11.30
C VAL A 135 -20.32 2.21 11.41
N LEU A 136 -20.01 1.39 10.41
CA LEU A 136 -18.74 0.66 10.35
C LEU A 136 -17.71 1.50 9.60
N TYR A 137 -16.52 1.59 10.19
CA TYR A 137 -15.34 2.21 9.61
C TYR A 137 -14.25 1.16 9.41
N THR A 138 -13.45 1.33 8.37
CA THR A 138 -12.26 0.51 8.14
C THR A 138 -11.11 0.98 9.01
N HIS A 139 -10.21 0.05 9.35
CA HIS A 139 -9.04 0.36 10.14
C HIS A 139 -8.07 1.26 9.35
N ARG A 140 -7.46 2.25 10.02
CA ARG A 140 -6.55 3.21 9.37
C ARG A 140 -5.29 2.59 8.78
N LYS A 141 -4.92 1.37 9.19
CA LYS A 141 -3.75 0.63 8.69
C LYS A 141 -3.74 0.45 7.16
N TRP A 142 -4.91 0.42 6.51
CA TRP A 142 -4.99 0.23 5.06
C TRP A 142 -4.42 1.40 4.26
N ARG A 143 -4.19 2.56 4.88
CA ARG A 143 -3.49 3.70 4.27
C ARG A 143 -2.05 3.36 3.86
N HIS A 144 -1.42 2.36 4.50
CA HIS A 144 -0.05 1.96 4.18
C HIS A 144 0.03 1.06 2.94
N ILE A 145 -1.07 0.41 2.53
CA ILE A 145 -1.06 -0.52 1.39
C ILE A 145 -0.51 0.12 0.10
N PRO A 146 -0.98 1.30 -0.34
CA PRO A 146 -0.50 1.91 -1.59
C PRO A 146 0.99 2.26 -1.57
N ASN A 147 1.57 2.47 -0.37
CA ASN A 147 2.97 2.82 -0.21
C ASN A 147 3.89 1.65 -0.59
N PHE A 148 3.50 0.43 -0.25
CA PHE A 148 4.36 -0.75 -0.43
C PHE A 148 3.86 -1.76 -1.46
N ILE A 149 2.59 -1.76 -1.85
CA ILE A 149 2.09 -2.64 -2.91
C ILE A 149 0.98 -1.98 -3.73
N ARG A 150 1.18 -1.93 -5.05
CA ARG A 150 0.26 -1.32 -6.00
C ARG A 150 0.31 -1.98 -7.37
N ILE A 151 -0.72 -1.75 -8.18
CA ILE A 151 -0.78 -2.22 -9.57
C ILE A 151 -0.93 -1.02 -10.51
N THR A 152 -0.28 -1.06 -11.66
CA THR A 152 -0.27 0.09 -12.60
C THR A 152 -1.55 0.24 -13.39
N HIS A 153 -2.36 -0.80 -13.49
CA HIS A 153 -3.59 -0.82 -14.30
C HIS A 153 -4.78 -1.31 -13.48
N CYS A 154 -5.95 -0.78 -13.80
CA CYS A 154 -7.21 -1.31 -13.28
C CYS A 154 -7.63 -2.56 -14.08
N PRO A 155 -8.22 -3.57 -13.43
CA PRO A 155 -8.71 -4.76 -14.12
C PRO A 155 -9.86 -4.40 -15.06
N PRO A 156 -10.09 -5.18 -16.13
CA PRO A 156 -11.20 -4.94 -17.04
C PRO A 156 -12.55 -4.97 -16.30
N PRO A 157 -13.50 -4.08 -16.65
CA PRO A 157 -14.75 -3.96 -15.94
C PRO A 157 -15.58 -5.23 -16.06
N LEU A 158 -16.40 -5.50 -15.05
CA LEU A 158 -17.19 -6.73 -14.96
C LEU A 158 -18.12 -6.88 -16.17
N GLU A 159 -18.70 -5.79 -16.65
CA GLU A 159 -19.59 -5.71 -17.80
C GLU A 159 -18.90 -6.26 -19.06
N LEU A 160 -17.63 -5.91 -19.27
CA LEU A 160 -16.82 -6.42 -20.37
C LEU A 160 -16.57 -7.92 -20.21
N LEU A 161 -16.19 -8.35 -19.00
CA LEU A 161 -15.91 -9.75 -18.70
C LEU A 161 -17.16 -10.64 -18.79
N LEU A 162 -18.35 -10.09 -18.58
CA LEU A 162 -19.62 -10.83 -18.67
C LEU A 162 -20.19 -10.90 -20.10
N THR A 163 -19.64 -10.15 -21.06
CA THR A 163 -20.16 -10.08 -22.44
C THR A 163 -19.99 -11.40 -23.20
N SER A 164 -18.80 -12.00 -23.17
CA SER A 164 -18.56 -13.33 -23.74
C SER A 164 -17.32 -14.00 -23.13
N LYS A 165 -17.26 -15.34 -23.17
CA LYS A 165 -16.12 -16.11 -22.64
C LYS A 165 -14.81 -15.80 -23.35
N ASP A 166 -14.86 -15.66 -24.68
CA ASP A 166 -13.66 -15.39 -25.47
C ASP A 166 -13.13 -13.99 -25.19
N LEU A 167 -14.02 -13.01 -25.11
CA LEU A 167 -13.67 -11.64 -24.76
C LEU A 167 -13.12 -11.53 -23.33
N SER A 168 -13.74 -12.23 -22.38
CA SER A 168 -13.26 -12.28 -21.00
C SER A 168 -11.84 -12.83 -20.91
N ARG A 169 -11.54 -13.89 -21.66
CA ARG A 169 -10.19 -14.47 -21.70
C ARG A 169 -9.20 -13.50 -22.32
N GLU A 170 -9.55 -12.89 -23.44
CA GLU A 170 -8.67 -11.94 -24.14
C GLU A 170 -8.41 -10.68 -23.31
N ALA A 171 -9.44 -10.08 -22.71
CA ALA A 171 -9.28 -8.89 -21.88
C ALA A 171 -8.43 -9.16 -20.63
N ARG A 172 -8.58 -10.34 -20.00
CA ARG A 172 -7.71 -10.75 -18.88
C ARG A 172 -6.28 -11.02 -19.33
N ASP A 173 -6.10 -11.68 -20.47
CA ASP A 173 -4.78 -11.95 -21.04
C ASP A 173 -4.03 -10.65 -21.32
N TRP A 174 -4.70 -9.71 -22.00
CA TRP A 174 -4.20 -8.36 -22.22
C TRP A 174 -3.87 -7.65 -20.91
N PHE A 175 -4.79 -7.67 -19.93
CA PHE A 175 -4.59 -6.99 -18.65
C PHE A 175 -3.32 -7.48 -17.94
N TYR A 176 -3.13 -8.79 -17.83
CA TYR A 176 -1.95 -9.34 -17.17
C TYR A 176 -0.66 -9.22 -18.00
N ASP A 177 -0.79 -8.94 -19.30
CA ASP A 177 0.32 -8.54 -20.15
C ASP A 177 0.77 -7.10 -19.85
N VAL A 178 -0.19 -6.16 -19.70
CA VAL A 178 0.12 -4.74 -19.51
C VAL A 178 0.31 -4.32 -18.05
N ALA A 179 -0.33 -4.99 -17.10
CA ALA A 179 -0.25 -4.65 -15.68
C ALA A 179 1.12 -5.00 -15.08
N ILE A 180 1.62 -4.10 -14.23
CA ILE A 180 2.84 -4.28 -13.46
C ILE A 180 2.45 -4.22 -11.98
N LEU A 181 2.81 -5.27 -11.23
CA LEU A 181 2.73 -5.25 -9.78
C LEU A 181 3.98 -4.57 -9.24
N LYS A 182 3.83 -3.43 -8.58
CA LYS A 182 4.92 -2.71 -7.92
C LYS A 182 4.92 -3.02 -6.44
N ILE A 183 6.07 -3.42 -5.92
CA ILE A 183 6.29 -3.69 -4.50
C ILE A 183 7.45 -2.82 -4.04
N ASP A 184 7.21 -1.94 -3.09
CA ASP A 184 8.26 -1.19 -2.39
C ASP A 184 8.60 -1.95 -1.10
N ALA A 185 9.75 -2.64 -1.13
CA ALA A 185 10.16 -3.52 -0.06
C ALA A 185 10.64 -2.75 1.18
N THR A 186 10.91 -1.44 1.08
CA THR A 186 11.38 -0.62 2.22
C THR A 186 10.35 0.40 2.70
N ALA A 187 9.34 0.75 1.91
CA ALA A 187 8.27 1.67 2.35
C ALA A 187 7.42 1.12 3.52
N SER A 188 6.97 1.99 4.42
CA SER A 188 6.23 1.56 5.62
C SER A 188 7.06 0.56 6.44
N PHE A 189 8.35 0.88 6.62
CA PHE A 189 9.38 0.00 7.16
C PHE A 189 9.06 -0.49 8.57
N ALA A 190 8.46 0.38 9.39
CA ALA A 190 8.02 0.09 10.76
C ALA A 190 6.95 -1.01 10.84
N HIS A 191 6.25 -1.31 9.75
CA HIS A 191 5.07 -2.18 9.73
C HIS A 191 5.35 -3.56 9.13
N THR A 192 6.43 -4.23 9.53
CA THR A 192 6.88 -5.52 8.95
C THR A 192 5.82 -6.62 9.00
N SER A 193 5.18 -6.86 10.15
CA SER A 193 4.15 -7.91 10.24
C SER A 193 2.95 -7.60 9.35
N PHE A 194 2.52 -6.34 9.30
CA PHE A 194 1.43 -5.92 8.42
C PHE A 194 1.80 -6.05 6.94
N PHE A 195 3.05 -5.73 6.58
CA PHE A 195 3.58 -5.93 5.23
C PHE A 195 3.50 -7.41 4.84
N GLU A 196 4.03 -8.31 5.68
CA GLU A 196 4.01 -9.75 5.44
C GLU A 196 2.59 -10.32 5.36
N GLU A 197 1.71 -9.97 6.30
CA GLU A 197 0.32 -10.40 6.31
C GLU A 197 -0.43 -9.95 5.06
N SER A 198 -0.27 -8.68 4.66
CA SER A 198 -0.94 -8.13 3.48
C SER A 198 -0.49 -8.84 2.21
N LEU A 199 0.80 -9.08 2.11
CA LEU A 199 1.43 -9.78 1.00
C LEU A 199 0.93 -11.24 0.89
N ASN A 200 0.85 -11.96 2.01
CA ASN A 200 0.27 -13.31 2.05
C ASN A 200 -1.23 -13.31 1.73
N ASP A 201 -1.99 -12.36 2.27
CA ASP A 201 -3.43 -12.22 2.01
C ASP A 201 -3.73 -12.03 0.51
N ILE A 202 -2.91 -11.25 -0.18
CA ILE A 202 -3.02 -11.07 -1.63
C ILE A 202 -2.71 -12.38 -2.35
N ALA A 203 -1.64 -13.09 -1.96
CA ALA A 203 -1.23 -14.34 -2.58
C ALA A 203 -2.24 -15.48 -2.36
N ASP A 204 -2.92 -15.51 -1.21
CA ASP A 204 -3.89 -16.55 -0.81
C ASP A 204 -5.32 -16.27 -1.29
N ALA A 205 -5.57 -15.09 -1.87
CA ALA A 205 -6.89 -14.76 -2.39
C ALA A 205 -7.33 -15.74 -3.49
N ALA A 206 -8.60 -16.19 -3.46
CA ALA A 206 -9.16 -17.17 -4.41
C ALA A 206 -9.08 -16.78 -5.91
N PHE A 207 -8.75 -15.52 -6.20
CA PHE A 207 -8.45 -14.99 -7.52
C PHE A 207 -7.27 -14.02 -7.42
N SER A 208 -6.16 -14.50 -6.85
CA SER A 208 -4.99 -13.67 -6.61
C SER A 208 -4.42 -13.15 -7.94
N PRO A 209 -4.12 -11.84 -8.05
CA PRO A 209 -3.40 -11.32 -9.21
C PRO A 209 -2.00 -11.93 -9.34
N VAL A 210 -1.42 -12.45 -8.25
CA VAL A 210 -0.08 -13.07 -8.24
C VAL A 210 -0.03 -14.30 -9.16
N GLU A 211 -1.11 -15.07 -9.28
CA GLU A 211 -1.11 -16.27 -10.12
C GLU A 211 -0.92 -15.98 -11.61
N SER A 212 -1.36 -14.79 -12.06
CA SER A 212 -1.42 -14.42 -13.47
C SER A 212 -0.51 -13.24 -13.84
N ILE A 213 0.03 -12.51 -12.86
CA ILE A 213 0.92 -11.38 -13.12
C ILE A 213 2.17 -11.83 -13.88
N ARG A 214 2.54 -11.07 -14.91
CA ARG A 214 3.69 -11.38 -15.77
C ARG A 214 4.89 -10.49 -15.47
N ARG A 215 4.65 -9.31 -14.91
CA ARG A 215 5.66 -8.27 -14.71
C ARG A 215 5.57 -7.70 -13.31
N VAL A 216 6.71 -7.71 -12.62
CA VAL A 216 6.83 -7.21 -11.25
C VAL A 216 8.00 -6.23 -11.18
N GLU A 217 7.80 -5.14 -10.47
CA GLU A 217 8.85 -4.19 -10.11
C GLU A 217 9.00 -4.21 -8.58
N VAL A 218 10.20 -4.54 -8.09
CA VAL A 218 10.53 -4.50 -6.67
C VAL A 218 11.52 -3.38 -6.44
N LYS A 219 11.16 -2.41 -5.60
CA LYS A 219 12.01 -1.28 -5.25
C LYS A 219 12.53 -1.43 -3.82
N PHE A 220 13.82 -1.14 -3.64
CA PHE A 220 14.46 -0.96 -2.35
C PHE A 220 15.03 0.45 -2.31
N VAL A 221 14.68 1.20 -1.27
CA VAL A 221 15.30 2.49 -0.98
C VAL A 221 16.04 2.34 0.34
N TRP A 222 17.35 2.50 0.29
CA TRP A 222 18.23 2.28 1.43
C TRP A 222 19.10 3.52 1.68
N ASP A 223 19.61 3.65 2.90
CA ASP A 223 20.47 4.77 3.28
C ASP A 223 21.62 4.27 4.14
N THR A 224 22.56 3.59 3.50
CA THR A 224 23.73 3.02 4.18
C THR A 224 24.58 4.09 4.87
N ALA A 225 24.78 5.26 4.23
CA ALA A 225 25.59 6.33 4.79
C ALA A 225 24.98 6.88 6.08
N TRP A 226 23.66 7.13 6.11
CA TRP A 226 22.96 7.58 7.32
C TRP A 226 22.95 6.51 8.41
N LEU A 227 22.66 5.25 8.07
CA LEU A 227 22.62 4.15 9.06
C LEU A 227 23.94 4.03 9.82
N ARG A 228 25.08 4.18 9.12
CA ARG A 228 26.42 4.11 9.73
C ARG A 228 26.80 5.35 10.53
N ALA A 229 26.23 6.51 10.20
CA ALA A 229 26.52 7.79 10.86
C ALA A 229 25.57 8.08 12.05
N SER A 230 24.43 7.39 12.13
CA SER A 230 23.41 7.55 13.15
C SER A 230 23.59 6.61 14.34
N ASP A 231 22.76 6.77 15.37
CA ASP A 231 22.67 5.85 16.50
C ASP A 231 21.82 4.59 16.20
N ALA A 232 21.38 4.41 14.95
CA ALA A 232 20.63 3.24 14.54
C ALA A 232 21.48 1.96 14.64
N ILE A 233 20.85 0.87 15.07
CA ILE A 233 21.50 -0.44 15.05
C ILE A 233 21.38 -0.99 13.63
N GLU A 234 22.41 -0.77 12.81
CA GLU A 234 22.45 -1.14 11.39
C GLU A 234 22.03 -2.60 11.17
N GLU A 235 22.47 -3.53 12.02
CA GLU A 235 22.15 -4.96 11.89
C GLU A 235 20.65 -5.26 11.99
N ILE A 236 19.92 -4.49 12.81
CA ILE A 236 18.47 -4.67 12.97
C ILE A 236 17.75 -4.23 11.69
N TYR A 237 18.08 -3.06 11.16
CA TYR A 237 17.53 -2.55 9.91
C TYR A 237 17.85 -3.50 8.75
N GLN A 238 19.11 -3.94 8.64
CA GLN A 238 19.50 -4.91 7.62
C GLN A 238 18.73 -6.24 7.77
N ALA A 239 18.53 -6.74 8.99
CA ALA A 239 17.75 -7.96 9.24
C ALA A 239 16.28 -7.82 8.82
N MET A 240 15.64 -6.69 9.10
CA MET A 240 14.28 -6.40 8.61
C MET A 240 14.22 -6.34 7.09
N CYS A 241 15.19 -5.67 6.45
CA CYS A 241 15.25 -5.58 4.99
C CYS A 241 15.40 -6.96 4.34
N ARG A 242 16.26 -7.84 4.92
CA ARG A 242 16.35 -9.25 4.51
C ARG A 242 15.01 -9.98 4.65
N GLN A 243 14.34 -9.84 5.79
CA GLN A 243 13.04 -10.47 6.02
C GLN A 243 12.02 -10.02 4.98
N ARG A 244 11.96 -8.72 4.68
CA ARG A 244 11.03 -8.18 3.68
C ARG A 244 11.39 -8.65 2.27
N ALA A 245 12.65 -8.69 1.90
CA ALA A 245 13.11 -9.26 0.63
C ALA A 245 12.71 -10.74 0.50
N TRP A 246 12.87 -11.51 1.57
CA TRP A 246 12.43 -12.91 1.63
C TRP A 246 10.91 -13.03 1.45
N CYS A 247 10.10 -12.24 2.15
CA CYS A 247 8.63 -12.24 1.99
C CYS A 247 8.21 -11.94 0.55
N VAL A 248 8.83 -10.94 -0.09
CA VAL A 248 8.55 -10.61 -1.49
C VAL A 248 8.90 -11.80 -2.38
N SER A 249 10.10 -12.36 -2.26
CA SER A 249 10.52 -13.53 -3.05
C SER A 249 9.58 -14.72 -2.86
N ALA A 250 9.18 -15.02 -1.62
CA ALA A 250 8.29 -16.14 -1.29
C ALA A 250 6.94 -16.05 -2.03
N ILE A 251 6.42 -14.84 -2.24
CA ILE A 251 5.17 -14.64 -2.99
C ILE A 251 5.40 -14.68 -4.49
N LEU A 252 6.53 -14.16 -4.97
CA LEU A 252 6.89 -14.27 -6.39
C LEU A 252 7.16 -15.72 -6.81
N GLN A 253 7.62 -16.58 -5.90
CA GLN A 253 7.72 -18.03 -6.15
C GLN A 253 6.35 -18.68 -6.42
N ARG A 254 5.26 -18.05 -5.96
CA ARG A 254 3.88 -18.48 -6.21
C ARG A 254 3.28 -17.87 -7.48
N ALA A 255 4.05 -17.15 -8.28
CA ALA A 255 3.63 -16.52 -9.53
C ALA A 255 4.07 -17.36 -10.75
N PRO A 256 3.33 -18.41 -11.15
CA PRO A 256 3.73 -19.31 -12.24
C PRO A 256 3.77 -18.61 -13.61
N SER A 257 3.10 -17.46 -13.73
CA SER A 257 3.02 -16.68 -14.97
C SER A 257 4.07 -15.56 -15.03
N LEU A 258 4.90 -15.39 -14.00
CA LEU A 258 5.92 -14.34 -13.94
C LEU A 258 6.92 -14.52 -15.08
N LYS A 259 7.17 -13.44 -15.83
CA LYS A 259 8.11 -13.41 -16.96
C LYS A 259 9.23 -12.42 -16.74
N GLU A 260 8.93 -11.28 -16.13
CA GLU A 260 9.86 -10.17 -15.94
C GLU A 260 9.83 -9.70 -14.49
N LEU A 261 11.01 -9.58 -13.90
CA LEU A 261 11.23 -8.98 -12.60
C LEU A 261 12.25 -7.86 -12.76
N LYS A 262 11.83 -6.62 -12.49
CA LYS A 262 12.72 -5.47 -12.39
C LYS A 262 13.00 -5.18 -10.92
N ILE A 263 14.26 -5.20 -10.50
CA ILE A 263 14.67 -4.79 -9.16
C ILE A 263 15.31 -3.41 -9.27
N ILE A 264 14.80 -2.44 -8.52
CA ILE A 264 15.32 -1.07 -8.45
C ILE A 264 15.95 -0.89 -7.06
N TRP A 265 17.22 -0.52 -7.02
CA TRP A 265 17.97 -0.34 -5.79
C TRP A 265 18.47 1.09 -5.68
N HIS A 266 18.03 1.81 -4.66
CA HIS A 266 18.58 3.12 -4.28
C HIS A 266 19.39 2.97 -3.01
N ASP A 267 20.59 3.57 -2.96
CA ASP A 267 21.41 3.63 -1.75
C ASP A 267 22.24 4.92 -1.70
N SER A 268 22.68 5.30 -0.52
CA SER A 268 23.58 6.44 -0.30
C SER A 268 25.06 6.05 -0.23
N ALA A 269 25.40 4.77 -0.36
CA ALA A 269 26.78 4.30 -0.42
C ALA A 269 27.03 3.20 -1.45
N GLN A 270 28.21 3.22 -2.09
CA GLN A 270 28.63 2.23 -3.09
C GLN A 270 29.98 1.57 -2.74
N ASP A 271 30.27 1.37 -1.46
CA ASP A 271 31.47 0.63 -1.03
C ASP A 271 31.25 -0.88 -0.98
N GLY A 272 32.31 -1.61 -0.64
CA GLY A 272 32.31 -3.07 -0.61
C GLY A 272 31.32 -3.67 0.39
N ALA A 273 31.08 -3.02 1.53
CA ALA A 273 30.14 -3.52 2.53
C ALA A 273 28.68 -3.26 2.09
N ALA A 274 28.39 -2.08 1.53
CA ALA A 274 27.08 -1.78 0.94
C ALA A 274 26.76 -2.72 -0.22
N THR A 275 27.75 -2.97 -1.09
CA THR A 275 27.64 -3.90 -2.22
C THR A 275 27.40 -5.34 -1.76
N ALA A 276 28.08 -5.79 -0.70
CA ALA A 276 27.88 -7.11 -0.13
C ALA A 276 26.47 -7.27 0.47
N PHE A 277 25.96 -6.25 1.16
CA PHE A 277 24.59 -6.26 1.69
C PHE A 277 23.54 -6.30 0.57
N LYS A 278 23.68 -5.47 -0.47
CA LYS A 278 22.81 -5.53 -1.66
C LYS A 278 22.81 -6.93 -2.31
N ALA A 279 23.98 -7.55 -2.46
CA ALA A 279 24.09 -8.88 -3.04
C ALA A 279 23.36 -9.94 -2.20
N ASP A 280 23.47 -9.88 -0.87
CA ASP A 280 22.75 -10.72 0.09
C ASP A 280 21.22 -10.54 -0.02
N ILE A 281 20.73 -9.32 -0.20
CA ILE A 281 19.31 -9.06 -0.49
C ILE A 281 18.89 -9.71 -1.82
N PHE A 282 19.68 -9.53 -2.88
CA PHE A 282 19.37 -10.03 -4.22
C PHE A 282 19.38 -11.56 -4.32
N GLU A 283 20.07 -12.24 -3.40
CA GLU A 283 20.11 -13.71 -3.35
C GLU A 283 18.73 -14.34 -3.27
N ASN A 284 17.80 -13.67 -2.60
CA ASN A 284 16.42 -14.12 -2.49
C ASN A 284 15.73 -14.27 -3.85
N PHE A 285 16.14 -13.54 -4.88
CA PHE A 285 15.42 -13.47 -6.16
C PHE A 285 15.99 -14.38 -7.25
N TRP A 286 17.24 -14.84 -7.15
CA TRP A 286 17.88 -15.65 -8.20
C TRP A 286 17.22 -17.01 -8.45
N GLY A 287 16.42 -17.51 -7.50
CA GLY A 287 15.63 -18.74 -7.67
C GLY A 287 14.35 -18.57 -8.48
N LEU A 288 13.97 -17.36 -8.85
CA LEU A 288 12.73 -17.08 -9.58
C LEU A 288 12.86 -17.41 -11.07
N PHE A 289 11.83 -18.04 -11.63
CA PHE A 289 11.77 -18.38 -13.06
C PHE A 289 11.30 -17.18 -13.89
N ALA A 290 12.09 -16.10 -13.89
CA ALA A 290 11.80 -14.86 -14.59
C ALA A 290 13.07 -14.21 -15.16
N ASN A 291 12.93 -13.33 -16.14
CA ASN A 291 14.00 -12.45 -16.59
C ASN A 291 14.20 -11.35 -15.55
N ILE A 292 15.32 -11.40 -14.84
CA ILE A 292 15.65 -10.44 -13.78
C ILE A 292 16.51 -9.32 -14.37
N ALA A 293 16.03 -8.09 -14.28
CA ALA A 293 16.78 -6.88 -14.59
C ALA A 293 17.00 -6.08 -13.29
N VAL A 294 18.19 -5.51 -13.14
CA VAL A 294 18.56 -4.71 -11.97
C VAL A 294 18.90 -3.30 -12.43
N GLU A 295 18.32 -2.30 -11.75
CA GLU A 295 18.63 -0.89 -11.90
C GLU A 295 19.16 -0.36 -10.56
N GLU A 296 20.27 0.36 -10.60
CA GLU A 296 20.98 0.82 -9.40
C GLU A 296 21.14 2.33 -9.45
N HIS A 297 20.79 2.99 -8.36
CA HIS A 297 20.89 4.43 -8.19
C HIS A 297 21.63 4.73 -6.89
N TYR A 298 22.66 5.57 -6.98
CA TYR A 298 23.48 5.95 -5.83
C TYR A 298 23.50 7.46 -5.69
N LEU A 299 23.47 7.94 -4.45
CA LEU A 299 23.81 9.33 -4.16
C LEU A 299 25.32 9.54 -4.30
N SER A 300 25.72 10.77 -4.57
CA SER A 300 27.14 11.14 -4.58
C SER A 300 27.73 11.08 -3.17
N ASP A 301 29.04 10.87 -3.07
CA ASP A 301 29.72 10.83 -1.77
C ASP A 301 29.48 12.11 -0.96
N GLY A 302 28.91 11.97 0.25
CA GLY A 302 28.60 13.09 1.15
C GLY A 302 27.31 13.84 0.83
N GLU A 303 26.60 13.46 -0.23
CA GLU A 303 25.30 14.03 -0.60
C GLU A 303 24.21 13.55 0.37
N THR A 304 23.35 14.47 0.79
CA THR A 304 22.16 14.15 1.57
C THR A 304 20.93 14.18 0.66
N PRO A 305 20.08 13.15 0.67
CA PRO A 305 18.88 13.14 -0.14
C PRO A 305 17.91 14.23 0.32
N HIS A 306 17.32 14.93 -0.64
CA HIS A 306 16.27 15.91 -0.35
C HIS A 306 15.01 15.22 0.18
N SER A 307 14.33 15.84 1.15
CA SER A 307 13.16 15.27 1.85
C SER A 307 11.98 14.90 0.95
N ASN A 308 11.87 15.51 -0.23
CA ASN A 308 10.84 15.22 -1.22
C ASN A 308 11.19 14.02 -2.13
N THR A 309 12.45 13.57 -2.17
CA THR A 309 12.88 12.41 -2.95
C THR A 309 12.52 11.10 -2.26
N PRO A 310 12.45 9.96 -2.98
CA PRO A 310 12.25 8.66 -2.36
C PRO A 310 13.27 8.35 -1.25
N ALA A 311 14.55 8.66 -1.47
CA ALA A 311 15.61 8.47 -0.48
C ALA A 311 15.43 9.35 0.75
N GLY A 312 15.02 10.61 0.58
CA GLY A 312 14.78 11.52 1.71
C GLY A 312 13.56 11.13 2.53
N LYS A 313 12.46 10.71 1.88
CA LYS A 313 11.29 10.16 2.58
C LYS A 313 11.64 8.91 3.37
N GLN A 314 12.47 8.03 2.82
CA GLN A 314 12.92 6.83 3.52
C GLN A 314 13.80 7.16 4.72
N ARG A 315 14.71 8.15 4.60
CA ARG A 315 15.51 8.64 5.72
C ARG A 315 14.63 9.16 6.85
N LEU A 316 13.65 10.01 6.54
CA LEU A 316 12.71 10.53 7.53
C LEU A 316 11.95 9.41 8.24
N GLU A 317 11.53 8.37 7.53
CA GLU A 317 10.91 7.20 8.13
C GLU A 317 11.87 6.44 9.07
N PHE A 318 13.14 6.25 8.69
CA PHE A 318 14.12 5.62 9.58
C PHE A 318 14.43 6.46 10.82
N GLU A 319 14.50 7.78 10.65
CA GLU A 319 14.65 8.73 11.77
C GLU A 319 13.45 8.65 12.72
N GLU A 320 12.22 8.58 12.19
CA GLU A 320 11.02 8.41 12.99
C GLU A 320 11.02 7.08 13.77
N ILE A 321 11.42 5.97 13.14
CA ILE A 321 11.55 4.66 13.80
C ILE A 321 12.60 4.71 14.92
N LEU A 322 13.75 5.34 14.66
CA LEU A 322 14.81 5.50 15.65
C LEU A 322 14.34 6.35 16.84
N ALA A 323 13.66 7.47 16.58
CA ALA A 323 13.13 8.37 17.59
C ALA A 323 12.02 7.73 18.43
N SER A 324 11.16 6.92 17.80
CA SER A 324 10.00 6.29 18.46
C SER A 324 10.38 5.17 19.42
N GLY A 325 11.64 4.70 19.42
CA GLY A 325 12.19 3.82 20.46
C GLY A 325 11.44 2.51 20.70
N ARG A 326 11.88 1.41 20.07
CA ARG A 326 11.60 -0.01 20.43
C ARG A 326 10.16 -0.54 20.36
N ASP A 327 9.13 0.23 20.04
CA ASP A 327 7.76 -0.33 19.92
C ASP A 327 7.48 -1.09 18.60
N TYR A 328 8.48 -1.24 17.73
CA TYR A 328 8.37 -1.90 16.42
C TYR A 328 9.14 -3.23 16.29
N PHE A 329 9.84 -3.68 17.34
CA PHE A 329 10.79 -4.80 17.28
C PHE A 329 10.46 -5.96 18.22
#